data_AF-A0A973FI54-F1
#
_entry.id   AF-A0A973FI54-F1
#
_cell.length_a   1.000
_cell.length_b   1.000
_cell.length_c   1.000
_cell.angle_alpha   90.00
_cell.angle_beta   90.00
_cell.angle_gamma   90.00
#
_symmetry.space_group_name_H-M   'P 1'
#
loop_
_entity.id
_entity.type
_entity.pdbx_description
1 polymer ?
#
loop_
_entity_poly.entity_id
_entity_poly.type
_entity_poly.pdbx_seq_one_letter_code
_entity_poly.pdbx_strand_id
1 'polypeptide(L)'
;MSTVDRGGSSAGQGGSTGNRAAQIIDFDLARCRKIISDLHYRLTRFSNSDRFYEEYELALYEYFEGRGVYGEDEDELYDNFQSEEEFSKFLTWYSLHFVTDEYDKTFPELYLERRKNQLSALEREILQSYARSVLSVYEVQRVDPGKGVEVRDIFADRVCSIVDPAAAKTLCKWDLFYGGLIEILGYHLLGGMPLTIIPQRLRRFTEQNLHEIYHEERENYRNFRDYMKRASAEICALVENAVRNAERPEAPADPEADKSSQTSLLFRVGDYDAFLKTIEKSPVFTASESRKPGSTPPAKVLRFYWLHKEGLKRPLKNAPGILFLKRDSLVAQCTSAKRAETLRAILEKMFGTIITYRTTVHKSVEKRAEKAPSEGSPDSFEGGAIG
;
A
#
# COMPACT_ATOMS: atom_id res chain seq x y z
N MET A 1 -43.94 39.73 63.25
CA MET A 1 -44.55 38.48 63.75
C MET A 1 -45.94 38.36 63.15
N SER A 2 -46.32 37.13 62.82
CA SER A 2 -47.59 36.68 62.23
C SER A 2 -47.65 36.56 60.70
N THR A 3 -47.91 35.32 60.33
CA THR A 3 -48.01 34.62 59.05
C THR A 3 -49.30 34.92 58.30
N VAL A 4 -49.25 34.96 56.96
CA VAL A 4 -50.38 34.54 56.10
C VAL A 4 -49.85 33.87 54.83
N ASP A 5 -50.39 32.67 54.59
CA ASP A 5 -50.34 31.81 53.40
C ASP A 5 -50.83 32.47 52.09
N ARG A 6 -50.27 32.01 50.97
CA ARG A 6 -50.93 31.58 49.70
C ARG A 6 -49.83 31.33 48.66
N GLY A 7 -49.58 30.07 48.27
CA GLY A 7 -50.15 29.43 47.07
C GLY A 7 -49.33 29.79 45.82
N GLY A 8 -48.81 28.90 44.98
CA GLY A 8 -48.99 27.47 44.82
C GLY A 8 -48.07 26.91 43.71
N SER A 9 -48.20 25.60 43.50
CA SER A 9 -47.43 24.70 42.66
C SER A 9 -47.08 25.14 41.23
N SER A 10 -45.87 24.79 40.78
CA SER A 10 -45.73 23.99 39.55
C SER A 10 -44.48 23.11 39.63
N ALA A 11 -44.72 21.79 39.59
CA ALA A 11 -43.70 20.77 39.47
C ALA A 11 -43.31 20.66 37.99
N GLY A 12 -42.04 20.95 37.69
CA GLY A 12 -41.43 20.68 36.39
C GLY A 12 -40.54 19.46 36.47
N GLN A 13 -41.12 18.25 36.52
CA GLN A 13 -40.42 17.03 36.17
C GLN A 13 -40.23 17.01 34.65
N GLY A 14 -39.12 17.59 34.19
CA GLY A 14 -38.63 17.42 32.82
C GLY A 14 -38.04 16.02 32.66
N GLY A 15 -38.90 15.03 32.43
CA GLY A 15 -38.49 13.72 31.98
C GLY A 15 -37.81 13.83 30.61
N SER A 16 -36.49 13.75 30.60
CA SER A 16 -35.69 13.50 29.40
C SER A 16 -36.01 12.09 28.89
N THR A 17 -37.12 11.98 28.16
CA THR A 17 -37.38 10.87 27.26
C THR A 17 -36.41 11.02 26.09
N GLY A 18 -35.19 10.53 26.31
CA GLY A 18 -34.23 10.29 25.24
C GLY A 18 -34.92 9.41 24.22
N ASN A 19 -35.26 10.02 23.09
CA ASN A 19 -35.87 9.37 21.95
C ASN A 19 -34.82 8.41 21.39
N ARG A 20 -34.72 7.21 21.96
CA ARG A 20 -33.94 6.09 21.46
C ARG A 20 -34.66 5.65 20.19
N ALA A 21 -34.43 6.39 19.11
CA ALA A 21 -34.88 6.01 17.78
C ALA A 21 -34.40 4.58 17.56
N ALA A 22 -35.35 3.65 17.45
CA ALA A 22 -35.05 2.25 17.21
C ALA A 22 -34.19 2.20 15.93
N GLN A 23 -32.92 1.81 16.08
CA GLN A 23 -32.08 1.54 14.92
C GLN A 23 -32.73 0.35 14.21
N ILE A 24 -33.32 0.61 13.05
CA ILE A 24 -33.79 -0.45 12.16
C ILE A 24 -32.53 -1.17 11.69
N ILE A 25 -32.27 -2.34 12.26
CA ILE A 25 -31.18 -3.21 11.82
C ILE A 25 -31.66 -3.87 10.53
N ASP A 26 -31.00 -3.52 9.43
CA ASP A 26 -31.12 -4.29 8.19
C ASP A 26 -30.46 -5.66 8.42
N PHE A 27 -31.30 -6.68 8.67
CA PHE A 27 -30.85 -8.03 9.00
C PHE A 27 -30.06 -8.67 7.87
N ASP A 28 -30.40 -8.38 6.61
CA ASP A 28 -29.71 -8.93 5.44
C ASP A 28 -28.31 -8.31 5.32
N LEU A 29 -28.20 -6.99 5.51
CA LEU A 29 -26.91 -6.30 5.53
C LEU A 29 -26.02 -6.79 6.69
N ALA A 30 -26.57 -6.94 7.89
CA ALA A 30 -25.84 -7.44 9.05
C ALA A 30 -25.34 -8.88 8.83
N ARG A 31 -26.19 -9.74 8.24
CA ARG A 31 -25.83 -11.10 7.85
C ARG A 31 -24.72 -11.12 6.80
N CYS A 32 -24.81 -10.27 5.78
CA CYS A 32 -23.78 -10.15 4.75
C CYS A 32 -22.43 -9.78 5.36
N ARG A 33 -22.38 -8.73 6.19
CA ARG A 33 -21.14 -8.29 6.85
C ARG A 33 -20.50 -9.39 7.70
N LYS A 34 -21.31 -10.16 8.42
CA LYS A 34 -20.82 -11.30 9.21
C LYS A 34 -20.20 -12.39 8.33
N ILE A 35 -20.85 -12.75 7.22
CA ILE A 35 -20.35 -13.78 6.30
C ILE A 35 -19.10 -13.29 5.56
N ILE A 36 -19.04 -12.01 5.17
CA ILE A 36 -17.84 -11.40 4.57
C ILE A 36 -16.65 -11.53 5.52
N SER A 37 -16.83 -11.15 6.79
CA SER A 37 -15.75 -11.26 7.79
C SER A 37 -15.25 -12.69 7.99
N ASP A 38 -16.17 -13.67 8.04
CA ASP A 38 -15.81 -15.09 8.10
C ASP A 38 -15.08 -15.58 6.83
N LEU A 39 -15.54 -15.15 5.65
CA LEU A 39 -14.89 -15.46 4.38
C LEU A 39 -13.50 -14.85 4.29
N HIS A 40 -13.30 -13.60 4.74
CA HIS A 40 -11.98 -12.98 4.81
C HIS A 40 -11.02 -13.81 5.65
N TYR A 41 -11.43 -14.21 6.85
CA TYR A 41 -10.61 -15.07 7.70
C TYR A 41 -10.24 -16.39 7.00
N ARG A 42 -11.21 -17.05 6.35
CA ARG A 42 -10.96 -18.30 5.62
C ARG A 42 -10.09 -18.11 4.38
N LEU A 43 -10.23 -17.00 3.67
CA LEU A 43 -9.43 -16.66 2.50
C LEU A 43 -7.99 -16.35 2.89
N THR A 44 -7.76 -15.55 3.93
CA THR A 44 -6.42 -15.31 4.47
C THR A 44 -5.75 -16.63 4.85
N ARG A 45 -6.44 -17.51 5.59
CA ARG A 45 -5.89 -18.83 5.94
C ARG A 45 -5.63 -19.72 4.72
N PHE A 46 -6.49 -19.65 3.71
CA PHE A 46 -6.35 -20.43 2.49
C PHE A 46 -5.17 -19.94 1.64
N SER A 47 -5.00 -18.62 1.49
CA SER A 47 -3.94 -18.02 0.68
C SER A 47 -2.57 -18.12 1.35
N ASN A 48 -2.51 -18.18 2.68
CA ASN A 48 -1.28 -18.30 3.46
C ASN A 48 -0.93 -19.76 3.83
N SER A 49 -1.54 -20.76 3.18
CA SER A 49 -1.13 -22.15 3.36
C SER A 49 0.17 -22.43 2.60
N ASP A 50 1.02 -23.35 3.09
CA ASP A 50 2.31 -23.74 2.50
C ASP A 50 2.25 -24.03 0.98
N ARG A 51 1.08 -24.45 0.47
CA ARG A 51 0.84 -24.67 -0.96
C ARG A 51 1.10 -23.42 -1.83
N PHE A 52 0.90 -22.23 -1.27
CA PHE A 52 0.97 -20.96 -2.00
C PHE A 52 2.16 -20.11 -1.54
N TYR A 53 3.19 -20.74 -0.99
CA TYR A 53 4.39 -20.05 -0.52
C TYR A 53 5.07 -19.25 -1.65
N GLU A 54 5.24 -19.85 -2.84
CA GLU A 54 5.82 -19.15 -4.00
C GLU A 54 4.96 -17.95 -4.44
N GLU A 55 3.63 -18.07 -4.39
CA GLU A 55 2.70 -16.97 -4.71
C GLU A 55 2.79 -15.84 -3.67
N TYR A 56 2.99 -16.18 -2.39
CA TYR A 56 3.18 -15.22 -1.31
C TYR A 56 4.50 -14.45 -1.48
N GLU A 57 5.59 -15.15 -1.81
CA GLU A 57 6.88 -14.51 -2.14
C GLU A 57 6.72 -13.54 -3.32
N LEU A 58 6.11 -13.98 -4.43
CA LEU A 58 5.86 -13.13 -5.59
C LEU A 58 5.03 -11.89 -5.22
N ALA A 59 3.99 -12.07 -4.42
CA ALA A 59 3.15 -10.98 -3.95
C ALA A 59 3.94 -9.98 -3.08
N LEU A 60 4.86 -10.44 -2.22
CA LEU A 60 5.74 -9.55 -1.45
C LEU A 60 6.61 -8.69 -2.38
N TYR A 61 7.22 -9.31 -3.39
CA TYR A 61 8.03 -8.58 -4.37
C TYR A 61 7.19 -7.51 -5.10
N GLU A 62 6.01 -7.87 -5.60
CA GLU A 62 5.12 -6.94 -6.31
C GLU A 62 4.65 -5.79 -5.39
N TYR A 63 4.29 -6.11 -4.15
CA TYR A 63 3.83 -5.12 -3.18
C TYR A 63 4.91 -4.07 -2.87
N PHE A 64 6.17 -4.49 -2.74
CA PHE A 64 7.27 -3.62 -2.34
C PHE A 64 7.97 -2.89 -3.49
N GLU A 65 7.91 -3.42 -4.71
CA GLU A 65 8.53 -2.81 -5.89
C GLU A 65 8.05 -1.37 -6.13
N GLY A 66 6.73 -1.16 -6.16
CA GLY A 66 6.13 0.18 -6.31
C GLY A 66 6.38 1.11 -5.10
N ARG A 67 6.87 0.55 -3.99
CA ARG A 67 7.27 1.30 -2.77
C ARG A 67 8.78 1.56 -2.74
N GLY A 68 9.50 1.22 -3.82
CA GLY A 68 10.93 1.46 -3.95
C GLY A 68 11.76 0.65 -2.96
N VAL A 69 11.28 -0.54 -2.58
CA VAL A 69 11.93 -1.47 -1.66
C VAL A 69 12.35 -2.71 -2.44
N TYR A 70 13.61 -3.09 -2.29
CA TYR A 70 14.18 -4.27 -2.93
C TYR A 70 14.96 -5.03 -1.86
N GLY A 71 14.57 -6.28 -1.62
CA GLY A 71 15.30 -7.25 -0.81
C GLY A 71 15.95 -8.32 -1.69
N GLU A 72 16.95 -9.02 -1.16
CA GLU A 72 17.52 -10.24 -1.78
C GLU A 72 16.61 -11.45 -1.62
N ASP A 73 15.84 -11.47 -0.53
CA ASP A 73 14.92 -12.54 -0.16
C ASP A 73 13.64 -11.97 0.48
N GLU A 74 12.70 -12.87 0.81
CA GLU A 74 11.42 -12.51 1.42
C GLU A 74 11.55 -12.00 2.86
N ASP A 75 12.53 -12.46 3.63
CA ASP A 75 12.75 -12.05 5.02
C ASP A 75 13.14 -10.57 5.08
N GLU A 76 14.05 -10.14 4.19
CA GLU A 76 14.41 -8.73 4.06
C GLU A 76 13.20 -7.86 3.66
N LEU A 77 12.32 -8.36 2.79
CA LEU A 77 11.10 -7.65 2.42
C LEU A 77 10.09 -7.61 3.57
N TYR A 78 9.95 -8.70 4.31
CA TYR A 78 9.06 -8.77 5.46
C TYR A 78 9.47 -7.76 6.55
N ASP A 79 10.76 -7.63 6.82
CA ASP A 79 11.28 -6.66 7.79
C ASP A 79 11.06 -5.18 7.38
N ASN A 80 10.67 -4.93 6.12
CA ASN A 80 10.38 -3.59 5.63
C ASN A 80 8.97 -3.07 5.95
N PHE A 81 8.06 -3.89 6.50
CA PHE A 81 6.77 -3.42 6.98
C PHE A 81 6.96 -2.45 8.16
N GLN A 82 6.37 -1.26 8.07
CA GLN A 82 6.52 -0.19 9.05
C GLN A 82 5.52 -0.31 10.21
N SER A 83 4.41 -1.04 10.01
CA SER A 83 3.37 -1.21 11.02
C SER A 83 2.55 -2.48 10.80
N GLU A 84 1.84 -2.92 11.86
CA GLU A 84 0.85 -4.00 11.74
C GLU A 84 -0.29 -3.65 10.77
N GLU A 85 -0.61 -2.36 10.63
CA GLU A 85 -1.62 -1.88 9.67
C GLU A 85 -1.15 -2.06 8.22
N GLU A 86 0.11 -1.74 7.92
CA GLU A 86 0.68 -1.97 6.59
C GLU A 86 0.73 -3.46 6.25
N PHE A 87 1.13 -4.29 7.21
CA PHE A 87 1.13 -5.74 7.04
C PHE A 87 -0.29 -6.30 6.84
N SER A 88 -1.27 -5.84 7.64
CA SER A 88 -2.67 -6.22 7.48
C SER A 88 -3.23 -5.81 6.11
N LYS A 89 -2.84 -4.63 5.62
CA LYS A 89 -3.20 -4.16 4.27
C LYS A 89 -2.62 -5.06 3.18
N PHE A 90 -1.34 -5.44 3.30
CA PHE A 90 -0.72 -6.41 2.39
C PHE A 90 -1.47 -7.74 2.39
N LEU A 91 -1.72 -8.33 3.57
CA LEU A 91 -2.44 -9.61 3.67
C LEU A 91 -3.86 -9.53 3.09
N THR A 92 -4.54 -8.40 3.27
CA THR A 92 -5.87 -8.16 2.69
C THR A 92 -5.80 -8.08 1.17
N TRP A 93 -4.85 -7.33 0.62
CA TRP A 93 -4.62 -7.26 -0.82
C TRP A 93 -4.25 -8.63 -1.41
N TYR A 94 -3.28 -9.32 -0.80
CA TYR A 94 -2.85 -10.65 -1.20
C TYR A 94 -4.01 -11.65 -1.21
N SER A 95 -4.79 -11.71 -0.14
CA SER A 95 -5.88 -12.69 -0.02
C SER A 95 -7.13 -12.39 -0.85
N LEU A 96 -7.33 -11.15 -1.34
CA LEU A 96 -8.56 -10.75 -2.05
C LEU A 96 -8.35 -10.32 -3.51
N HIS A 97 -7.20 -9.72 -3.81
CA HIS A 97 -6.99 -8.98 -5.07
C HIS A 97 -5.77 -9.43 -5.87
N PHE A 98 -4.76 -10.05 -5.24
CA PHE A 98 -3.62 -10.61 -5.95
C PHE A 98 -4.06 -11.67 -6.96
N VAL A 99 -3.54 -11.57 -8.18
CA VAL A 99 -3.77 -12.54 -9.26
C VAL A 99 -2.57 -13.47 -9.26
N THR A 100 -2.80 -14.73 -8.90
CA THR A 100 -1.75 -15.75 -8.83
C THR A 100 -1.07 -15.97 -10.17
N ASP A 101 0.24 -16.17 -10.16
CA ASP A 101 1.04 -16.45 -11.36
C ASP A 101 0.73 -17.85 -11.91
N GLU A 102 0.63 -18.86 -11.03
CA GLU A 102 0.41 -20.25 -11.44
C GLU A 102 -0.99 -20.47 -12.06
N TYR A 103 -2.03 -19.84 -11.52
CA TYR A 103 -3.43 -20.14 -11.90
C TYR A 103 -4.14 -19.03 -12.67
N ASP A 104 -3.54 -17.85 -12.81
CA ASP A 104 -4.16 -16.67 -13.42
C ASP A 104 -5.50 -16.27 -12.78
N LYS A 105 -5.60 -16.43 -11.45
CA LYS A 105 -6.84 -16.24 -10.66
C LYS A 105 -6.55 -15.62 -9.30
N THR A 106 -7.55 -14.93 -8.74
CA THR A 106 -7.50 -14.47 -7.35
C THR A 106 -7.84 -15.59 -6.36
N PHE A 107 -7.44 -15.47 -5.10
CA PHE A 107 -7.81 -16.45 -4.07
C PHE A 107 -9.32 -16.61 -3.87
N PRO A 108 -10.17 -15.55 -3.96
CA PRO A 108 -11.61 -15.72 -4.00
C PRO A 108 -12.10 -16.64 -5.14
N GLU A 109 -11.51 -16.52 -6.34
CA GLU A 109 -11.83 -17.36 -7.50
C GLU A 109 -11.39 -18.82 -7.24
N LEU A 110 -10.16 -19.02 -6.78
CA LEU A 110 -9.61 -20.34 -6.45
C LEU A 110 -10.40 -21.04 -5.32
N TYR A 111 -10.78 -20.28 -4.29
CA TYR A 111 -11.53 -20.80 -3.16
C TYR A 111 -12.95 -21.20 -3.59
N LEU A 112 -13.62 -20.38 -4.40
CA LEU A 112 -14.92 -20.68 -4.98
C LEU A 112 -14.88 -21.98 -5.80
N GLU A 113 -13.86 -22.18 -6.62
CA GLU A 113 -13.70 -23.38 -7.44
C GLU A 113 -13.48 -24.65 -6.60
N ARG A 114 -12.58 -24.59 -5.61
CA ARG A 114 -12.23 -25.75 -4.78
C ARG A 114 -13.29 -26.12 -3.75
N ARG A 115 -14.07 -25.15 -3.28
CA ARG A 115 -15.02 -25.32 -2.16
C ARG A 115 -16.49 -25.15 -2.59
N LYS A 116 -16.79 -25.10 -3.89
CA LYS A 116 -18.13 -24.85 -4.44
C LYS A 116 -19.28 -25.59 -3.73
N ASN A 117 -19.08 -26.88 -3.42
CA ASN A 117 -20.09 -27.74 -2.80
C ASN A 117 -20.25 -27.54 -1.29
N GLN A 118 -19.29 -26.87 -0.63
CA GLN A 118 -19.28 -26.58 0.81
C GLN A 118 -19.78 -25.16 1.11
N LEU A 119 -19.92 -24.32 0.07
CA LEU A 119 -20.37 -22.94 0.20
C LEU A 119 -21.89 -22.85 0.07
N SER A 120 -22.52 -22.08 0.95
CA SER A 120 -23.89 -21.63 0.81
C SER A 120 -24.07 -20.71 -0.41
N ALA A 121 -25.32 -20.47 -0.81
CA ALA A 121 -25.62 -19.59 -1.94
C ALA A 121 -25.05 -18.18 -1.77
N LEU A 122 -25.19 -17.60 -0.56
CA LEU A 122 -24.70 -16.25 -0.25
C LEU A 122 -23.17 -16.18 -0.23
N GLU A 123 -22.47 -17.20 0.30
CA GLU A 123 -21.01 -17.24 0.24
C GLU A 123 -20.49 -17.31 -1.20
N ARG A 124 -21.16 -18.08 -2.07
CA ARG A 124 -20.81 -18.13 -3.49
C ARG A 124 -21.02 -16.78 -4.16
N GLU A 125 -22.13 -16.11 -3.87
CA GLU A 125 -22.42 -14.77 -4.39
C GLU A 125 -21.35 -13.75 -3.97
N ILE A 126 -20.95 -13.75 -2.69
CA ILE A 126 -19.89 -12.88 -2.16
C ILE A 126 -18.57 -13.14 -2.90
N LEU A 127 -18.13 -14.40 -3.01
CA LEU A 127 -16.88 -14.76 -3.70
C LEU A 127 -16.91 -14.43 -5.20
N GLN A 128 -18.06 -14.64 -5.85
CA GLN A 128 -18.26 -14.23 -7.24
C GLN A 128 -18.23 -12.70 -7.39
N SER A 129 -18.72 -11.95 -6.41
CA SER A 129 -18.57 -10.51 -6.42
C SER A 129 -17.11 -10.09 -6.28
N TYR A 130 -16.32 -10.77 -5.44
CA TYR A 130 -14.88 -10.53 -5.36
C TYR A 130 -14.15 -10.84 -6.68
N ALA A 131 -14.49 -11.94 -7.34
CA ALA A 131 -13.92 -12.30 -8.65
C ALA A 131 -14.14 -11.20 -9.71
N ARG A 132 -15.29 -10.52 -9.66
CA ARG A 132 -15.65 -9.39 -10.52
C ARG A 132 -15.19 -8.03 -9.99
N SER A 133 -14.73 -7.95 -8.74
CA SER A 133 -14.27 -6.70 -8.14
C SER A 133 -12.90 -6.31 -8.69
N VAL A 134 -12.67 -5.01 -8.82
CA VAL A 134 -11.40 -4.40 -9.20
C VAL A 134 -11.19 -3.20 -8.29
N LEU A 135 -9.95 -3.01 -7.83
CA LEU A 135 -9.62 -1.80 -7.10
C LEU A 135 -9.64 -0.62 -8.06
N SER A 136 -10.34 0.44 -7.69
CA SER A 136 -10.54 1.62 -8.55
C SER A 136 -10.51 2.90 -7.73
N VAL A 137 -10.53 4.03 -8.42
CA VAL A 137 -10.64 5.35 -7.82
C VAL A 137 -12.08 5.84 -7.94
N TYR A 138 -12.63 6.24 -6.81
CA TYR A 138 -14.02 6.67 -6.70
C TYR A 138 -14.08 8.11 -6.24
N GLU A 139 -14.94 8.91 -6.86
CA GLU A 139 -15.27 10.27 -6.44
C GLU A 139 -16.61 10.27 -5.69
N VAL A 140 -16.61 10.81 -4.47
CA VAL A 140 -17.81 10.96 -3.67
C VAL A 140 -18.72 12.03 -4.27
N GLN A 141 -19.90 11.63 -4.71
CA GLN A 141 -20.91 12.52 -5.30
C GLN A 141 -21.84 13.11 -4.23
N ARG A 142 -22.21 12.30 -3.23
CA ARG A 142 -23.09 12.69 -2.13
C ARG A 142 -22.75 11.88 -0.88
N VAL A 143 -22.88 12.52 0.28
CA VAL A 143 -22.78 11.85 1.59
C VAL A 143 -24.15 11.93 2.25
N ASP A 144 -24.67 10.79 2.68
CA ASP A 144 -25.92 10.67 3.43
C ASP A 144 -25.58 10.29 4.88
N PRO A 145 -25.48 11.27 5.82
CA PRO A 145 -24.96 11.04 7.16
C PRO A 145 -25.65 9.89 7.90
N GLY A 146 -24.85 8.99 8.47
CA GLY A 146 -25.33 7.82 9.19
C GLY A 146 -25.90 6.69 8.33
N LYS A 147 -25.94 6.84 6.99
CA LYS A 147 -26.42 5.81 6.05
C LYS A 147 -25.30 5.30 5.16
N GLY A 148 -24.66 6.19 4.40
CA GLY A 148 -23.74 5.78 3.33
C GLY A 148 -23.30 6.94 2.45
N VAL A 149 -22.67 6.59 1.33
CA VAL A 149 -22.14 7.55 0.36
C VAL A 149 -22.50 7.12 -1.06
N GLU A 150 -22.81 8.08 -1.92
CA GLU A 150 -22.91 7.87 -3.37
C GLU A 150 -21.57 8.21 -3.99
N VAL A 151 -21.05 7.29 -4.79
CA VAL A 151 -19.73 7.42 -5.41
C VAL A 151 -19.81 7.14 -6.91
N ARG A 152 -18.90 7.75 -7.66
CA ARG A 152 -18.71 7.52 -9.09
C ARG A 152 -17.32 6.93 -9.30
N ASP A 153 -17.23 5.77 -9.93
CA ASP A 153 -15.95 5.27 -10.44
C ASP A 153 -15.49 6.20 -11.58
N ILE A 154 -14.33 6.82 -11.43
CA ILE A 154 -13.85 7.83 -12.39
C ILE A 154 -13.38 7.21 -13.72
N PHE A 155 -13.09 5.91 -13.73
CA PHE A 155 -12.62 5.18 -14.91
C PHE A 155 -13.73 4.38 -15.60
N ALA A 156 -14.68 3.83 -14.83
CA ALA A 156 -15.81 3.08 -15.37
C ALA A 156 -17.07 3.94 -15.62
N ASP A 157 -17.06 5.20 -15.17
CA ASP A 157 -18.21 6.14 -15.20
C ASP A 157 -19.51 5.55 -14.62
N ARG A 158 -19.37 4.66 -13.63
CA ARG A 158 -20.49 4.00 -12.93
C ARG A 158 -20.73 4.68 -11.60
N VAL A 159 -21.98 5.05 -11.34
CA VAL A 159 -22.43 5.56 -10.03
C VAL A 159 -23.01 4.43 -9.20
N CYS A 160 -22.65 4.35 -7.92
CA CYS A 160 -23.22 3.39 -6.98
C CYS A 160 -23.35 3.98 -5.56
N SER A 161 -24.31 3.47 -4.79
CA SER A 161 -24.52 3.88 -3.39
C SER A 161 -23.92 2.84 -2.45
N ILE A 162 -22.88 3.23 -1.72
CA ILE A 162 -22.23 2.40 -0.70
C ILE A 162 -23.01 2.52 0.60
N VAL A 163 -23.46 1.39 1.13
CA VAL A 163 -24.19 1.34 2.41
C VAL A 163 -23.20 1.15 3.56
N ASP A 164 -22.55 2.24 3.93
CA ASP A 164 -21.57 2.28 5.02
C ASP A 164 -21.63 3.59 5.85
N PRO A 165 -22.21 3.52 7.06
CA PRO A 165 -22.23 4.65 7.98
C PRO A 165 -20.85 5.12 8.45
N ALA A 166 -19.82 4.26 8.43
CA ALA A 166 -18.46 4.64 8.79
C ALA A 166 -17.84 5.50 7.67
N ALA A 167 -18.00 5.08 6.42
CA ALA A 167 -17.56 5.87 5.26
C ALA A 167 -18.26 7.25 5.22
N ALA A 168 -19.54 7.31 5.55
CA ALA A 168 -20.30 8.56 5.63
C ALA A 168 -19.85 9.53 6.75
N LYS A 169 -19.04 9.05 7.71
CA LYS A 169 -18.45 9.90 8.77
C LYS A 169 -17.07 10.44 8.38
N THR A 170 -16.34 9.73 7.52
CA THR A 170 -14.96 10.07 7.17
C THR A 170 -14.85 10.80 5.84
N LEU A 171 -15.71 10.49 4.88
CA LEU A 171 -15.68 11.04 3.53
C LEU A 171 -16.54 12.31 3.39
N CYS A 172 -16.05 13.26 2.61
CA CYS A 172 -16.75 14.46 2.19
C CYS A 172 -17.14 14.38 0.72
N LYS A 173 -18.11 15.21 0.32
CA LYS A 173 -18.45 15.39 -1.09
C LYS A 173 -17.21 15.86 -1.86
N TRP A 174 -17.00 15.26 -3.01
CA TRP A 174 -15.80 15.43 -3.83
C TRP A 174 -14.52 14.95 -3.16
N ASP A 175 -14.55 14.05 -2.19
CA ASP A 175 -13.34 13.29 -1.91
C ASP A 175 -13.10 12.26 -3.00
N LEU A 176 -11.83 12.00 -3.30
CA LEU A 176 -11.42 10.84 -4.09
C LEU A 176 -10.90 9.78 -3.12
N PHE A 177 -11.14 8.51 -3.41
CA PHE A 177 -10.48 7.44 -2.69
C PHE A 177 -10.18 6.25 -3.59
N TYR A 178 -9.08 5.56 -3.31
CA TYR A 178 -8.77 4.26 -3.89
C TYR A 178 -9.27 3.13 -2.98
N GLY A 179 -9.97 2.16 -3.54
CA GLY A 179 -10.54 1.04 -2.79
C GLY A 179 -11.21 -0.01 -3.68
N GLY A 180 -11.77 -1.05 -3.06
CA GLY A 180 -12.51 -2.11 -3.74
C GLY A 180 -13.97 -2.10 -3.34
N LEU A 181 -14.87 -2.32 -4.31
CA LEU A 181 -16.30 -2.47 -4.06
C LEU A 181 -16.79 -3.87 -4.46
N ILE A 182 -17.72 -4.40 -3.66
CA ILE A 182 -18.44 -5.64 -3.95
C ILE A 182 -19.94 -5.38 -3.96
N GLU A 183 -20.68 -6.14 -4.76
CA GLU A 183 -22.11 -6.06 -4.93
C GLU A 183 -22.75 -7.38 -4.49
N ILE A 184 -23.57 -7.33 -3.44
CA ILE A 184 -24.19 -8.50 -2.81
C ILE A 184 -25.65 -8.16 -2.51
N LEU A 185 -26.60 -8.97 -2.99
CA LEU A 185 -28.04 -8.75 -2.81
C LEU A 185 -28.49 -7.33 -3.22
N GLY A 186 -27.83 -6.73 -4.22
CA GLY A 186 -28.08 -5.35 -4.67
C GLY A 186 -27.44 -4.24 -3.82
N TYR A 187 -26.80 -4.58 -2.70
CA TYR A 187 -26.02 -3.65 -1.88
C TYR A 187 -24.60 -3.50 -2.41
N HIS A 188 -24.09 -2.27 -2.50
CA HIS A 188 -22.67 -2.03 -2.73
C HIS A 188 -21.97 -1.81 -1.39
N LEU A 189 -20.92 -2.58 -1.14
CA LEU A 189 -20.15 -2.59 0.11
C LEU A 189 -18.67 -2.41 -0.18
N LEU A 190 -17.94 -1.90 0.82
CA LEU A 190 -16.48 -1.88 0.78
C LEU A 190 -15.93 -3.31 0.83
N GLY A 191 -15.03 -3.61 -0.10
CA GLY A 191 -14.48 -4.94 -0.34
C GLY A 191 -13.41 -5.39 0.65
N GLY A 192 -13.24 -4.72 1.80
CA GLY A 192 -12.28 -5.11 2.84
C GLY A 192 -10.91 -4.40 2.76
N MET A 193 -10.51 -3.91 1.58
CA MET A 193 -9.32 -3.08 1.47
C MET A 193 -9.50 -1.73 2.20
N PRO A 194 -8.54 -1.31 3.06
CA PRO A 194 -8.53 0.03 3.64
C PRO A 194 -8.55 1.10 2.55
N LEU A 195 -9.37 2.15 2.75
CA LEU A 195 -9.48 3.25 1.81
C LEU A 195 -8.23 4.13 1.85
N THR A 196 -7.68 4.47 0.69
CA THR A 196 -6.68 5.54 0.57
C THR A 196 -7.38 6.79 0.05
N ILE A 197 -7.58 7.80 0.91
CA ILE A 197 -8.17 9.08 0.51
C ILE A 197 -7.14 9.85 -0.31
N ILE A 198 -7.57 10.35 -1.47
CA ILE A 198 -6.74 11.06 -2.44
C ILE A 198 -7.15 12.54 -2.43
N PRO A 199 -6.25 13.47 -2.10
CA PRO A 199 -6.52 14.90 -2.22
C PRO A 199 -6.97 15.28 -3.63
N GLN A 200 -8.02 16.09 -3.76
CA GLN A 200 -8.60 16.47 -5.06
C GLN A 200 -7.61 17.07 -6.05
N ARG A 201 -6.59 17.80 -5.57
CA ARG A 201 -5.51 18.33 -6.43
C ARG A 201 -4.72 17.23 -7.17
N LEU A 202 -4.71 16.00 -6.65
CA LEU A 202 -4.05 14.85 -7.28
C LEU A 202 -4.92 14.13 -8.30
N ARG A 203 -6.19 14.53 -8.50
CA ARG A 203 -7.10 13.88 -9.45
C ARG A 203 -6.48 13.68 -10.83
N ARG A 204 -6.06 14.79 -11.45
CA ARG A 204 -5.47 14.77 -12.80
C ARG A 204 -4.18 13.97 -12.84
N PHE A 205 -3.35 14.09 -11.79
CA PHE A 205 -2.13 13.31 -11.65
C PHE A 205 -2.45 11.80 -11.67
N THR A 206 -3.40 11.35 -10.84
CA THR A 206 -3.80 9.94 -10.75
C THR A 206 -4.41 9.45 -12.06
N GLU A 207 -5.36 10.18 -12.64
CA GLU A 207 -5.98 9.82 -13.92
C GLU A 207 -4.95 9.71 -15.05
N GLN A 208 -4.07 10.71 -15.20
CA GLN A 208 -3.05 10.73 -16.25
C GLN A 208 -2.03 9.61 -16.07
N ASN A 209 -1.46 9.44 -14.87
CA ASN A 209 -0.44 8.41 -14.65
C ASN A 209 -1.00 7.01 -14.89
N LEU A 210 -2.22 6.71 -14.43
CA LEU A 210 -2.81 5.38 -14.66
C LEU A 210 -3.10 5.12 -16.14
N HIS A 211 -3.55 6.12 -16.90
CA HIS A 211 -3.72 5.99 -18.34
C HIS A 211 -2.38 5.88 -19.08
N GLU A 212 -1.38 6.68 -18.71
CA GLU A 212 -0.05 6.66 -19.33
C GLU A 212 0.65 5.32 -19.10
N ILE A 213 0.69 4.82 -17.86
CA ILE A 213 1.28 3.51 -17.54
C ILE A 213 0.55 2.40 -18.33
N TYR A 214 -0.79 2.40 -18.33
CA TYR A 214 -1.55 1.44 -19.12
C TYR A 214 -1.23 1.53 -20.62
N HIS A 215 -1.14 2.73 -21.18
CA HIS A 215 -0.86 2.92 -22.61
C HIS A 215 0.53 2.43 -23.00
N GLU A 216 1.51 2.65 -22.13
CA GLU A 216 2.89 2.20 -22.33
C GLU A 216 3.06 0.68 -22.18
N GLU A 217 2.17 0.02 -21.42
CA GLU A 217 2.23 -1.43 -21.13
C GLU A 217 1.04 -2.19 -21.70
N ARG A 218 0.33 -1.58 -22.65
CA ARG A 218 -0.95 -2.08 -23.16
C ARG A 218 -0.87 -3.51 -23.69
N GLU A 219 0.30 -3.92 -24.19
CA GLU A 219 0.53 -5.27 -24.72
C GLU A 219 0.47 -6.36 -23.64
N ASN A 220 0.72 -6.00 -22.36
CA ASN A 220 0.67 -6.92 -21.22
C ASN A 220 -0.76 -7.15 -20.70
N TYR A 221 -1.74 -6.37 -21.15
CA TYR A 221 -3.07 -6.34 -20.57
C TYR A 221 -4.16 -6.46 -21.63
N ARG A 222 -5.22 -7.22 -21.33
CA ARG A 222 -6.36 -7.40 -22.27
C ARG A 222 -7.10 -6.09 -22.52
N ASN A 223 -7.26 -5.28 -21.48
CA ASN A 223 -7.93 -3.98 -21.49
C ASN A 223 -7.59 -3.20 -20.20
N PHE A 224 -8.05 -1.95 -20.09
CA PHE A 224 -7.79 -1.10 -18.92
C PHE A 224 -8.27 -1.73 -17.60
N ARG A 225 -9.41 -2.44 -17.61
CA ARG A 225 -9.93 -3.10 -16.41
C ARG A 225 -9.05 -4.27 -15.97
N ASP A 226 -8.47 -5.01 -16.92
CA ASP A 226 -7.50 -6.07 -16.63
C ASP A 226 -6.20 -5.51 -16.04
N TYR A 227 -5.72 -4.36 -16.55
CA TYR A 227 -4.63 -3.60 -15.94
C TYR A 227 -4.94 -3.21 -14.49
N MET A 228 -6.08 -2.58 -14.23
CA MET A 228 -6.49 -2.20 -12.86
C MET A 228 -6.59 -3.40 -11.91
N LYS A 229 -6.91 -4.61 -12.41
CA LYS A 229 -6.96 -5.85 -11.61
C LYS A 229 -5.54 -6.37 -11.32
N ARG A 230 -4.70 -6.50 -12.35
CA ARG A 230 -3.38 -7.13 -12.26
C ARG A 230 -2.33 -6.23 -11.63
N ALA A 231 -2.27 -4.96 -12.01
CA ALA A 231 -1.31 -3.98 -11.48
C ALA A 231 -1.75 -3.37 -10.15
N SER A 232 -2.61 -4.06 -9.39
CA SER A 232 -3.32 -3.45 -8.25
C SER A 232 -2.40 -3.05 -7.09
N ALA A 233 -1.27 -3.76 -6.88
CA ALA A 233 -0.24 -3.36 -5.92
C ALA A 233 0.55 -2.12 -6.38
N GLU A 234 0.93 -2.08 -7.66
CA GLU A 234 1.64 -0.93 -8.25
C GLU A 234 0.77 0.34 -8.19
N ILE A 235 -0.49 0.24 -8.59
CA ILE A 235 -1.46 1.34 -8.52
C ILE A 235 -1.64 1.80 -7.07
N CYS A 236 -1.78 0.87 -6.12
CA CYS A 236 -1.87 1.21 -4.71
C CYS A 236 -0.64 1.97 -4.24
N ALA A 237 0.56 1.53 -4.64
CA ALA A 237 1.80 2.19 -4.26
C ALA A 237 1.90 3.59 -4.87
N LEU A 238 1.58 3.75 -6.16
CA LEU A 238 1.56 5.04 -6.85
C LEU A 238 0.66 6.04 -6.13
N VAL A 239 -0.58 5.64 -5.83
CA VAL A 239 -1.57 6.48 -5.15
C VAL A 239 -1.08 6.87 -3.75
N GLU A 240 -0.64 5.91 -2.94
CA GLU A 240 -0.14 6.19 -1.60
C GLU A 240 1.09 7.11 -1.60
N ASN A 241 2.03 6.88 -2.52
CA ASN A 241 3.22 7.70 -2.66
C ASN A 241 2.84 9.14 -3.03
N ALA A 242 1.90 9.31 -3.97
CA ALA A 242 1.42 10.63 -4.37
C ALA A 242 0.74 11.37 -3.20
N VAL A 243 -0.09 10.67 -2.42
CA VAL A 243 -0.74 11.23 -1.22
C VAL A 243 0.31 11.64 -0.18
N ARG A 244 1.23 10.75 0.18
CA ARG A 244 2.32 11.02 1.13
C ARG A 244 3.17 12.23 0.71
N ASN A 245 3.50 12.32 -0.58
CA ASN A 245 4.30 13.43 -1.12
C ASN A 245 3.53 14.75 -1.09
N ALA A 246 2.22 14.72 -1.32
CA ALA A 246 1.38 15.91 -1.28
C ALA A 246 1.19 16.42 0.15
N GLU A 247 1.03 15.54 1.13
CA GLU A 247 0.81 15.90 2.54
C GLU A 247 2.08 16.38 3.25
N ARG A 248 3.26 16.12 2.70
CA ARG A 248 4.52 16.54 3.28
C ARG A 248 4.60 18.08 3.30
N PRO A 249 4.79 18.72 4.47
CA PRO A 249 5.02 20.15 4.54
C PRO A 249 6.28 20.53 3.76
N GLU A 250 6.28 21.67 3.07
CA GLU A 250 7.49 22.35 2.53
C GLU A 250 8.38 22.88 3.67
N ALA A 251 8.47 22.18 4.80
CA ALA A 251 9.22 22.63 5.96
C ALA A 251 10.69 22.86 5.55
N PRO A 252 11.33 23.94 6.05
CA PRO A 252 12.76 24.13 5.88
C PRO A 252 13.44 22.85 6.31
N ALA A 253 14.30 22.29 5.46
CA ALA A 253 14.98 21.03 5.70
C ALA A 253 15.66 21.10 7.08
N ASP A 254 15.06 20.47 8.09
CA ASP A 254 15.73 20.26 9.36
C ASP A 254 16.93 19.35 9.05
N PRO A 255 18.17 19.85 9.19
CA PRO A 255 19.36 19.08 8.84
C PRO A 255 19.56 17.85 9.73
N GLU A 256 18.82 17.72 10.84
CA GLU A 256 18.78 16.51 11.66
C GLU A 256 17.72 15.50 11.19
N ALA A 257 16.52 15.96 10.80
CA ALA A 257 15.49 15.08 10.23
C ALA A 257 15.89 14.48 8.87
N ASP A 258 16.67 15.21 8.07
CA ASP A 258 17.16 14.76 6.76
C ASP A 258 18.21 13.61 6.87
N LYS A 259 18.77 13.36 8.06
CA LYS A 259 19.72 12.25 8.30
C LYS A 259 19.07 10.90 8.58
N SER A 260 17.77 10.87 8.84
CA SER A 260 17.03 9.67 9.29
C SER A 260 15.97 9.20 8.31
N SER A 261 15.94 9.73 7.08
CA SER A 261 14.96 9.34 6.06
C SER A 261 15.63 8.69 4.85
N GLN A 262 15.15 7.51 4.48
CA GLN A 262 15.50 6.88 3.21
C GLN A 262 14.55 7.40 2.14
N THR A 263 15.09 7.94 1.06
CA THR A 263 14.33 8.45 -0.09
C THR A 263 14.63 7.62 -1.32
N SER A 264 13.62 7.01 -1.90
CA SER A 264 13.71 6.22 -3.14
C SER A 264 13.08 7.01 -4.29
N LEU A 265 13.78 7.14 -5.40
CA LEU A 265 13.25 7.71 -6.63
C LEU A 265 12.94 6.56 -7.58
N LEU A 266 11.72 6.51 -8.11
CA LEU A 266 11.27 5.48 -9.04
C LEU A 266 11.26 6.05 -10.45
N PHE A 267 11.89 5.34 -11.37
CA PHE A 267 11.95 5.65 -12.78
C PHE A 267 11.55 4.43 -13.61
N ARG A 268 10.92 4.67 -14.76
CA ARG A 268 10.82 3.72 -15.86
C ARG A 268 12.09 3.78 -16.71
N VAL A 269 12.54 2.64 -17.22
CA VAL A 269 13.64 2.50 -18.17
C VAL A 269 13.07 2.12 -19.52
N GLY A 270 13.13 3.03 -20.49
CA GLY A 270 12.63 2.83 -21.85
C GLY A 270 13.59 2.00 -22.73
N ASP A 271 14.88 2.05 -22.44
CA ASP A 271 15.90 1.28 -23.18
C ASP A 271 16.97 0.75 -22.21
N TYR A 272 16.79 -0.51 -21.80
CA TYR A 272 17.66 -1.20 -20.86
C TYR A 272 19.11 -1.32 -21.36
N ASP A 273 19.28 -1.67 -22.63
CA ASP A 273 20.60 -1.90 -23.21
C ASP A 273 21.36 -0.57 -23.38
N ALA A 274 20.68 0.51 -23.77
CA ALA A 274 21.27 1.84 -23.80
C ALA A 274 21.61 2.35 -22.39
N PHE A 275 20.75 2.07 -21.40
CA PHE A 275 21.04 2.40 -20.01
C PHE A 275 22.32 1.70 -19.55
N LEU A 276 22.40 0.38 -19.73
CA LEU A 276 23.57 -0.43 -19.34
C LEU A 276 24.86 0.05 -19.99
N LYS A 277 24.85 0.24 -21.32
CA LYS A 277 26.03 0.72 -22.06
C LYS A 277 26.53 2.08 -21.58
N THR A 278 25.63 2.92 -21.08
CA THR A 278 25.93 4.27 -20.61
C THR A 278 26.40 4.26 -19.16
N ILE A 279 25.74 3.51 -18.27
CA ILE A 279 26.10 3.45 -16.85
C ILE A 279 27.42 2.70 -16.61
N GLU A 280 27.72 1.65 -17.38
CA GLU A 280 28.98 0.89 -17.27
C GLU A 280 30.21 1.74 -17.64
N LYS A 281 30.03 2.81 -18.43
CA LYS A 281 31.08 3.75 -18.81
C LYS A 281 31.15 4.97 -17.87
N SER A 282 30.24 5.06 -16.91
CA SER A 282 30.16 6.21 -16.02
C SER A 282 31.28 6.18 -14.97
N PRO A 283 32.03 7.28 -14.78
CA PRO A 283 32.95 7.39 -13.65
C PRO A 283 32.22 7.61 -12.30
N VAL A 284 30.90 7.83 -12.35
CA VAL A 284 30.06 8.20 -11.19
C VAL A 284 29.33 6.98 -10.60
N PHE A 285 29.26 5.86 -11.32
CA PHE A 285 28.56 4.65 -10.86
C PHE A 285 29.45 3.42 -10.99
N THR A 286 29.37 2.51 -10.01
CA THR A 286 30.04 1.20 -10.07
C THR A 286 29.05 0.08 -9.78
N ALA A 287 29.12 -1.02 -10.54
CA ALA A 287 28.32 -2.20 -10.26
C ALA A 287 28.78 -2.90 -8.96
N SER A 288 27.84 -3.54 -8.26
CA SER A 288 28.14 -4.37 -7.08
C SER A 288 28.95 -5.62 -7.42
N GLU A 289 28.72 -6.19 -8.61
CA GLU A 289 29.40 -7.37 -9.11
C GLU A 289 29.97 -7.10 -10.51
N SER A 290 31.24 -7.47 -10.71
CA SER A 290 31.86 -7.45 -12.03
C SER A 290 31.22 -8.54 -12.88
N ARG A 291 30.38 -8.18 -13.84
CA ARG A 291 29.85 -9.09 -14.86
C ARG A 291 31.02 -9.80 -15.57
N LYS A 292 31.14 -11.12 -15.41
CA LYS A 292 32.05 -11.90 -16.27
C LYS A 292 31.46 -11.92 -17.69
N PRO A 293 32.23 -11.61 -18.74
CA PRO A 293 31.75 -11.74 -20.11
C PRO A 293 31.42 -13.22 -20.38
N GLY A 294 30.17 -13.52 -20.76
CA GLY A 294 29.75 -14.88 -21.15
C GLY A 294 28.97 -15.68 -20.10
N SER A 295 28.74 -15.16 -18.89
CA SER A 295 27.77 -15.76 -17.96
C SER A 295 26.34 -15.37 -18.33
N THR A 296 25.48 -16.37 -18.53
CA THR A 296 24.00 -16.27 -18.51
C THR A 296 23.60 -15.47 -17.26
N PRO A 297 22.68 -14.49 -17.35
CA PRO A 297 22.49 -13.53 -16.27
C PRO A 297 21.95 -14.23 -15.01
N PRO A 298 22.63 -14.14 -13.85
CA PRO A 298 22.01 -14.40 -12.58
C PRO A 298 21.92 -13.07 -11.82
N ALA A 299 20.86 -12.31 -12.05
CA ALA A 299 20.31 -11.36 -11.07
C ALA A 299 19.02 -10.76 -11.65
N LYS A 300 17.87 -11.00 -11.01
CA LYS A 300 16.60 -10.34 -11.34
C LYS A 300 16.69 -8.80 -11.23
N VAL A 301 17.72 -8.27 -10.53
CA VAL A 301 17.95 -6.83 -10.31
C VAL A 301 19.46 -6.55 -10.29
N LEU A 302 19.95 -5.63 -11.13
CA LEU A 302 21.34 -5.15 -11.10
C LEU A 302 21.50 -4.01 -10.11
N ARG A 303 22.62 -3.98 -9.40
CA ARG A 303 22.91 -2.95 -8.38
C ARG A 303 24.09 -2.09 -8.75
N PHE A 304 23.90 -0.77 -8.70
CA PHE A 304 24.97 0.21 -8.90
C PHE A 304 25.08 1.16 -7.71
N TYR A 305 26.30 1.49 -7.32
CA TYR A 305 26.58 2.43 -6.24
C TYR A 305 26.99 3.78 -6.80
N TRP A 306 26.39 4.86 -6.28
CA TRP A 306 26.78 6.22 -6.60
C TRP A 306 28.08 6.59 -5.90
N LEU A 307 29.12 6.93 -6.67
CA LEU A 307 30.45 7.30 -6.17
C LEU A 307 30.55 8.81 -5.91
N HIS A 308 31.11 9.21 -4.77
CA HIS A 308 31.36 10.61 -4.46
C HIS A 308 32.77 11.04 -4.91
N LYS A 309 32.84 11.72 -6.06
CA LYS A 309 34.05 12.21 -6.75
C LYS A 309 35.11 11.12 -7.05
N GLU A 310 35.75 11.27 -8.20
CA GLU A 310 36.80 10.36 -8.67
C GLU A 310 37.89 10.16 -7.59
N GLY A 311 38.18 8.89 -7.25
CA GLY A 311 39.42 8.51 -6.57
C GLY A 311 39.36 8.17 -5.08
N LEU A 312 38.26 8.38 -4.35
CA LEU A 312 38.17 7.94 -2.94
C LEU A 312 37.54 6.54 -2.84
N LYS A 313 38.39 5.52 -2.67
CA LYS A 313 38.00 4.16 -2.29
C LYS A 313 37.36 4.16 -0.90
N ARG A 314 36.09 4.56 -0.78
CA ARG A 314 35.26 4.23 0.38
C ARG A 314 34.69 2.82 0.19
N PRO A 315 34.48 2.04 1.26
CA PRO A 315 33.76 0.78 1.15
C PRO A 315 32.36 1.05 0.55
N LEU A 316 31.91 0.20 -0.39
CA LEU A 316 30.64 0.37 -1.11
C LEU A 316 29.43 0.53 -0.17
N LYS A 317 29.52 -0.02 1.06
CA LYS A 317 28.55 0.16 2.15
C LYS A 317 28.28 1.64 2.51
N ASN A 318 29.17 2.56 2.17
CA ASN A 318 29.05 3.99 2.50
C ASN A 318 28.70 4.87 1.28
N ALA A 319 28.14 4.29 0.22
CA ALA A 319 27.73 5.06 -0.95
C ALA A 319 26.59 6.05 -0.61
N PRO A 320 26.62 7.29 -1.12
CA PRO A 320 25.54 8.28 -0.94
C PRO A 320 24.19 7.86 -1.55
N GLY A 321 24.19 6.91 -2.46
CA GLY A 321 22.98 6.30 -3.01
C GLY A 321 23.25 5.00 -3.75
N ILE A 322 22.21 4.19 -3.90
CA ILE A 322 22.22 2.88 -4.55
C ILE A 322 21.12 2.86 -5.62
N LEU A 323 21.45 2.34 -6.79
CA LEU A 323 20.54 2.15 -7.91
C LEU A 323 20.23 0.66 -8.04
N PHE A 324 18.95 0.33 -8.13
CA PHE A 324 18.43 -1.00 -8.40
C PHE A 324 17.81 -0.95 -9.79
N LEU A 325 18.40 -1.66 -10.75
CA LEU A 325 18.00 -1.68 -12.14
C LEU A 325 17.37 -3.04 -12.48
N LYS A 326 16.09 -3.02 -12.86
CA LYS A 326 15.40 -4.11 -13.55
C LYS A 326 15.28 -3.78 -15.04
N ARG A 327 14.67 -4.67 -15.81
CA ARG A 327 14.56 -4.57 -17.28
C ARG A 327 13.88 -3.26 -17.71
N ASP A 328 12.87 -2.84 -16.99
CA ASP A 328 11.97 -1.72 -17.31
C ASP A 328 11.84 -0.70 -16.16
N SER A 329 12.46 -0.96 -15.00
CA SER A 329 12.39 -0.08 -13.84
C SER A 329 13.77 0.21 -13.26
N LEU A 330 13.93 1.42 -12.72
CA LEU A 330 15.11 1.86 -12.01
C LEU A 330 14.69 2.53 -10.72
N VAL A 331 15.25 2.07 -9.59
CA VAL A 331 15.03 2.70 -8.29
C VAL A 331 16.33 3.22 -7.72
N ALA A 332 16.36 4.52 -7.43
CA ALA A 332 17.51 5.19 -6.84
C ALA A 332 17.24 5.51 -5.37
N GLN A 333 17.87 4.79 -4.46
CA GLN A 333 17.74 4.98 -3.02
C GLN A 333 18.86 5.87 -2.45
N CYS A 334 18.49 6.85 -1.63
CA CYS A 334 19.39 7.76 -0.94
C CYS A 334 19.03 7.86 0.54
N THR A 335 20.01 8.17 1.39
CA THR A 335 19.81 8.34 2.84
C THR A 335 19.37 9.76 3.25
N SER A 336 18.98 10.61 2.28
CA SER A 336 18.41 11.93 2.54
C SER A 336 17.66 12.46 1.31
N ALA A 337 16.70 13.37 1.51
CA ALA A 337 15.93 13.96 0.41
C ALA A 337 16.80 14.84 -0.50
N LYS A 338 17.70 15.64 0.09
CA LYS A 338 18.65 16.47 -0.66
C LYS A 338 19.59 15.66 -1.57
N ARG A 339 20.02 14.47 -1.10
CA ARG A 339 20.83 13.55 -1.91
C ARG A 339 20.02 12.95 -3.05
N ALA A 340 18.76 12.60 -2.80
CA ALA A 340 17.86 12.12 -3.84
C ALA A 340 17.68 13.17 -4.93
N GLU A 341 17.40 14.43 -4.60
CA GLU A 341 17.29 15.52 -5.59
C GLU A 341 18.57 15.68 -6.42
N THR A 342 19.74 15.61 -5.76
CA THR A 342 21.02 15.67 -6.47
C THR A 342 21.21 14.49 -7.42
N LEU A 343 20.89 13.27 -6.96
CA LEU A 343 20.98 12.07 -7.77
C LEU A 343 19.98 12.10 -8.93
N ARG A 344 18.77 12.60 -8.71
CA ARG A 344 17.76 12.81 -9.75
C ARG A 344 18.29 13.70 -10.87
N ALA A 345 18.86 14.85 -10.52
CA ALA A 345 19.43 15.77 -11.52
C ALA A 345 20.59 15.14 -12.31
N ILE A 346 21.42 14.31 -11.66
CA ILE A 346 22.48 13.53 -12.34
C ILE A 346 21.85 12.53 -13.32
N LEU A 347 20.85 11.77 -12.87
CA LEU A 347 20.20 10.76 -13.68
C LEU A 347 19.44 11.37 -14.86
N GLU A 348 18.69 12.45 -14.67
CA GLU A 348 17.99 13.17 -15.75
C GLU A 348 18.98 13.74 -16.77
N LYS A 349 20.12 14.27 -16.32
CA LYS A 349 21.16 14.77 -17.22
C LYS A 349 21.83 13.66 -18.05
N MET A 350 22.08 12.50 -17.43
CA MET A 350 22.79 11.40 -18.08
C MET A 350 21.90 10.50 -18.92
N PHE A 351 20.65 10.31 -18.49
CA PHE A 351 19.73 9.30 -19.00
C PHE A 351 18.36 9.88 -19.36
N GLY A 352 18.17 11.20 -19.44
CA GLY A 352 16.84 11.82 -19.62
C GLY A 352 16.08 11.41 -20.88
N THR A 353 16.73 10.80 -21.87
CA THR A 353 16.08 10.20 -23.04
C THR A 353 15.81 8.69 -22.89
N ILE A 354 16.34 8.07 -21.84
CA ILE A 354 16.32 6.62 -21.55
C ILE A 354 15.40 6.33 -20.35
N ILE A 355 15.32 7.22 -19.37
CA ILE A 355 14.52 7.04 -18.16
C ILE A 355 13.43 8.10 -18.03
N THR A 356 12.30 7.72 -17.43
CA THR A 356 11.18 8.62 -17.12
C THR A 356 10.88 8.55 -15.63
N TYR A 357 10.89 9.71 -14.95
CA TYR A 357 10.56 9.78 -13.52
C TYR A 357 9.08 9.46 -13.27
N ARG A 358 8.81 8.61 -12.27
CA ARG A 358 7.45 8.23 -11.87
C ARG A 358 7.04 8.89 -10.56
N THR A 359 7.77 8.61 -9.49
CA THR A 359 7.44 9.09 -8.15
C THR A 359 8.64 9.04 -7.21
N THR A 360 8.47 9.64 -6.03
CA THR A 360 9.41 9.55 -4.92
C THR A 360 8.73 8.83 -3.76
N VAL A 361 9.47 7.97 -3.08
CA VAL A 361 9.05 7.31 -1.84
C VAL A 361 9.94 7.79 -0.72
N HIS A 362 9.34 8.15 0.42
CA HIS A 362 10.06 8.49 1.63
C HIS A 362 9.73 7.47 2.71
N LYS A 363 10.77 6.91 3.33
CA LYS A 363 10.70 6.03 4.50
C LYS A 363 11.40 6.70 5.67
N SER A 364 10.74 6.72 6.83
CA SER A 364 11.40 7.07 8.09
C SER A 364 12.19 5.85 8.56
N VAL A 365 13.49 6.00 8.77
CA VAL A 365 14.31 4.95 9.39
C VAL A 365 14.28 5.20 10.89
N GLU A 366 13.21 4.77 11.56
CA GLU A 366 13.29 4.62 13.01
C GLU A 366 14.21 3.44 13.29
N LYS A 367 15.44 3.71 13.77
CA LYS A 367 16.31 2.65 14.28
C LYS A 367 15.52 1.87 15.33
N ARG A 368 15.13 0.63 15.01
CA ARG A 368 14.88 -0.39 16.04
C ARG A 368 16.11 -0.37 16.93
N ALA A 369 15.98 0.21 18.12
CA ALA A 369 17.00 0.08 19.14
C ALA A 369 17.05 -1.42 19.46
N GLU A 370 18.03 -2.13 18.91
CA GLU A 370 18.43 -3.44 19.38
C GLU A 370 18.65 -3.30 20.89
N LYS A 371 17.75 -3.89 21.69
CA LYS A 371 18.09 -4.23 23.06
C LYS A 371 19.21 -5.26 22.96
N ALA A 372 20.44 -4.78 23.06
CA ALA A 372 21.58 -5.64 23.29
C ALA A 372 21.27 -6.53 24.52
N PRO A 373 21.45 -7.85 24.45
CA PRO A 373 21.43 -8.67 25.64
C PRO A 373 22.64 -8.26 26.49
N SER A 374 22.37 -7.72 27.68
CA SER A 374 23.41 -7.49 28.67
C SER A 374 23.82 -8.84 29.28
N GLU A 375 24.76 -9.53 28.64
CA GLU A 375 25.66 -10.46 29.30
C GLU A 375 27.03 -9.77 29.38
N GLY A 376 27.70 -9.61 30.51
CA GLY A 376 27.42 -9.98 31.89
C GLY A 376 28.65 -9.57 32.72
N SER A 377 28.59 -9.77 34.03
CA SER A 377 29.78 -10.25 34.74
C SER A 377 29.39 -11.03 36.00
N PRO A 378 30.10 -12.14 36.28
CA PRO A 378 29.82 -13.08 37.34
C PRO A 378 30.55 -12.73 38.65
N ASP A 379 30.27 -13.55 39.66
CA ASP A 379 30.93 -13.73 40.95
C ASP A 379 30.57 -12.77 42.09
N SER A 380 29.75 -13.27 43.01
CA SER A 380 30.29 -13.75 44.29
C SER A 380 29.24 -14.58 45.04
N PHE A 381 29.55 -15.88 45.17
CA PHE A 381 29.02 -16.77 46.21
C PHE A 381 29.57 -16.32 47.57
N GLU A 382 28.68 -16.13 48.55
CA GLU A 382 28.85 -16.27 50.01
C GLU A 382 27.51 -15.76 50.58
N GLY A 383 26.69 -16.45 51.37
CA GLY A 383 26.88 -17.52 52.34
C GLY A 383 25.95 -17.17 53.51
N GLY A 384 25.19 -18.14 54.04
CA GLY A 384 24.61 -18.03 55.38
C GLY A 384 23.11 -17.73 55.49
N ALA A 385 22.33 -18.80 55.61
CA ALA A 385 21.66 -19.20 56.85
C ALA A 385 20.68 -18.21 57.58
N ILE A 386 19.43 -18.71 57.68
CA ILE A 386 18.52 -18.70 58.85
C ILE A 386 17.76 -17.40 59.15
N GLY A 387 16.44 -17.53 59.22
CA GLY A 387 15.48 -16.57 59.77
C GLY A 387 14.07 -16.89 59.35
#